data_AF-A0A8C4L4U9-F1
#
_entry.id   AF-A0A8C4L4U9-F1
#
_cell.length_a   1.000
_cell.length_b   1.000
_cell.length_c   1.000
_cell.angle_alpha   90.00
_cell.angle_beta   90.00
_cell.angle_gamma   90.00
#
_symmetry.space_group_name_H-M   'P 1'
#
loop_
_entity.id
_entity.type
_entity.pdbx_description
1 polymer ?
#
loop_
_entity_poly.entity_id
_entity_poly.type
_entity_poly.pdbx_seq_one_letter_code
_entity_poly.pdbx_strand_id
1 'polypeptide(L)'
;HLAKSVLFLASYPPSIFACSHPGSGCQLLEDVVEKTITAELSPAEYVEAIQEFIPDEATEKAAIQLKQCYLKQSNETLNDFRKMMVISVFLIAYCAPF
;
A
#
# COMPACT_ATOMS: atom_id res chain seq x y z
N HIS A 1 -26.47 27.14 7.91
CA HIS A 1 -25.76 26.04 8.61
C HIS A 1 -25.15 24.97 7.68
N LEU A 2 -25.40 24.98 6.36
CA LEU A 2 -24.87 23.96 5.43
C LEU A 2 -23.64 24.39 4.60
N ALA A 3 -23.33 25.69 4.52
CA ALA A 3 -22.22 26.18 3.69
C ALA A 3 -20.83 26.12 4.36
N LYS A 4 -20.74 25.89 5.68
CA LYS A 4 -19.45 25.85 6.40
C LYS A 4 -18.82 24.45 6.47
N SER A 5 -19.60 23.40 6.21
CA SER A 5 -19.10 22.01 6.29
C SER A 5 -18.43 21.53 4.99
N VAL A 6 -18.67 22.21 3.87
CA VAL A 6 -18.08 21.84 2.56
C VAL A 6 -16.66 22.40 2.39
N LEU A 7 -16.31 23.47 3.10
CA LEU A 7 -15.03 24.17 2.89
C LEU A 7 -13.83 23.51 3.60
N PHE A 8 -14.06 22.69 4.62
CA PHE A 8 -12.98 22.05 5.40
C PHE A 8 -12.39 20.81 4.70
N LEU A 9 -13.04 20.31 3.65
CA LEU A 9 -12.61 19.12 2.92
C LEU A 9 -11.60 19.42 1.80
N ALA A 10 -11.44 20.69 1.41
CA ALA A 10 -10.53 21.09 0.34
C ALA A 10 -9.08 21.32 0.82
N SER A 11 -8.83 21.28 2.14
CA SER A 11 -7.51 21.53 2.74
C SER A 11 -6.83 20.28 3.32
N TYR A 12 -7.49 19.13 3.27
CA TYR A 12 -6.91 17.86 3.72
C TYR A 12 -6.29 17.12 2.53
N PRO A 13 -5.06 16.59 2.66
CA PRO A 13 -4.44 15.85 1.56
C PRO A 13 -5.36 14.68 1.17
N PRO A 14 -5.53 14.42 -0.14
CA PRO A 14 -6.44 13.38 -0.64
C PRO A 14 -6.15 11.98 -0.07
N SER A 15 -4.95 11.78 0.49
CA SER A 15 -4.52 10.57 1.19
C SER A 15 -5.37 10.23 2.44
N ILE A 16 -5.96 11.20 3.14
CA ILE A 16 -6.81 10.92 4.31
C ILE A 16 -8.17 10.33 3.90
N PHE A 17 -8.68 10.65 2.71
CA PHE A 17 -9.96 10.12 2.24
C PHE A 17 -9.87 8.66 1.77
N ALA A 18 -8.66 8.18 1.40
CA ALA A 18 -8.39 6.81 0.95
C ALA A 18 -8.42 5.75 2.08
N CYS A 19 -8.57 6.16 3.34
CA CYS A 19 -8.56 5.26 4.51
C CYS A 19 -9.95 4.87 5.02
N SER A 20 -11.02 5.20 4.30
CA SER A 20 -12.39 4.96 4.77
C SER A 20 -12.94 3.57 4.36
N HIS A 21 -12.19 2.50 4.68
CA HIS A 21 -12.50 1.03 4.70
C HIS A 21 -12.89 0.30 3.38
N PRO A 22 -12.45 -0.98 3.14
CA PRO A 22 -12.36 -2.08 4.13
C PRO A 22 -11.13 -3.05 3.99
N GLY A 23 -10.41 -3.47 5.03
CA GLY A 23 -10.48 -3.29 6.47
C GLY A 23 -9.13 -3.73 7.04
N SER A 24 -8.19 -2.84 7.30
CA SER A 24 -8.30 -1.39 7.57
C SER A 24 -6.95 -0.69 7.27
N GLY A 25 -6.36 -1.04 6.13
CA GLY A 25 -4.95 -0.82 5.88
C GLY A 25 -4.60 0.36 5.00
N CYS A 26 -5.47 1.37 4.82
CA CYS A 26 -5.43 2.38 3.75
C CYS A 26 -5.32 1.76 2.34
N GLN A 27 -6.24 2.09 1.43
CA GLN A 27 -6.23 1.53 0.07
C GLN A 27 -4.88 1.70 -0.63
N LEU A 28 -4.19 2.82 -0.40
CA LEU A 28 -2.86 3.08 -0.95
C LEU A 28 -1.81 2.07 -0.46
N LEU A 29 -1.79 1.75 0.84
CA LEU A 29 -0.83 0.80 1.41
C LEU A 29 -1.19 -0.63 1.04
N GLU A 30 -2.48 -0.98 1.01
CA GLU A 30 -2.95 -2.28 0.51
C GLU A 30 -2.49 -2.49 -0.96
N ASP A 31 -2.64 -1.48 -1.81
CA ASP A 31 -2.18 -1.53 -3.21
C ASP A 31 -0.66 -1.66 -3.33
N VAL A 32 0.11 -0.95 -2.50
CA VAL A 32 1.58 -1.06 -2.47
C VAL A 32 2.01 -2.47 -2.06
N VAL A 33 1.38 -3.04 -1.03
CA VAL A 33 1.66 -4.39 -0.57
C VAL A 33 1.34 -5.40 -1.67
N GLU A 34 0.17 -5.27 -2.33
CA GLU A 34 -0.24 -6.15 -3.42
C GLU A 34 0.78 -6.09 -4.57
N LYS A 35 1.11 -4.89 -5.07
CA LYS A 35 2.11 -4.70 -6.13
C LYS A 35 3.49 -5.25 -5.75
N THR A 36 3.86 -5.19 -4.48
CA THR A 36 5.13 -5.72 -3.98
C THR A 36 5.17 -7.25 -4.13
N ILE A 37 4.07 -7.93 -3.79
CA ILE A 37 3.99 -9.40 -3.77
C ILE A 37 3.48 -10.05 -5.07
N THR A 38 3.00 -9.28 -6.05
CA THR A 38 2.64 -9.78 -7.38
C THR A 38 3.87 -10.30 -8.14
N ALA A 39 3.94 -11.59 -8.44
CA ALA A 39 5.11 -12.20 -9.07
C ALA A 39 5.30 -11.76 -10.54
N GLU A 40 4.22 -11.32 -11.17
CA GLU A 40 4.17 -10.94 -12.59
C GLU A 40 4.73 -9.54 -12.86
N LEU A 41 4.83 -8.69 -11.83
CA LEU A 41 5.41 -7.35 -11.96
C LEU A 41 6.93 -7.41 -11.93
N SER A 42 7.57 -6.87 -12.97
CA SER A 42 9.01 -6.64 -12.99
C SER A 42 9.41 -5.57 -11.95
N PRO A 43 10.71 -5.49 -11.57
CA PRO A 43 11.18 -4.43 -10.68
C PRO A 43 10.92 -3.01 -11.20
N ALA A 44 11.01 -2.79 -12.52
CA ALA A 44 10.75 -1.49 -13.12
C ALA A 44 9.27 -1.12 -13.04
N GLU A 45 8.37 -2.03 -13.40
CA GLU A 45 6.91 -1.81 -13.30
C GLU A 45 6.48 -1.59 -11.84
N TYR A 46 7.11 -2.28 -10.88
CA TYR A 46 6.86 -2.06 -9.46
C TYR A 46 7.24 -0.63 -9.03
N VAL A 47 8.45 -0.18 -9.38
CA VAL A 47 8.92 1.19 -9.06
C VAL A 47 7.99 2.23 -9.66
N GLU A 48 7.62 2.10 -10.93
CA GLU A 48 6.67 2.99 -11.60
C GLU A 48 5.33 3.02 -10.86
N ALA A 49 4.83 1.86 -10.43
CA ALA A 49 3.54 1.73 -9.77
C ALA A 49 3.49 2.30 -8.34
N ILE A 50 4.64 2.62 -7.73
CA ILE A 50 4.75 3.23 -6.39
C ILE A 50 5.54 4.55 -6.38
N GLN A 51 5.79 5.15 -7.55
CA GLN A 51 6.68 6.31 -7.72
C GLN A 51 6.34 7.51 -6.82
N GLU A 52 5.06 7.68 -6.45
CA GLU A 52 4.60 8.74 -5.53
C GLU A 52 5.27 8.64 -4.14
N PHE A 53 5.74 7.45 -3.76
CA PHE A 53 6.39 7.16 -2.48
C PHE A 53 7.92 7.09 -2.57
N ILE A 54 8.51 7.39 -3.74
CA ILE A 54 9.96 7.32 -3.98
C ILE A 54 10.51 8.75 -4.03
N PRO A 55 11.08 9.28 -2.93
CA PRO A 55 11.57 10.65 -2.88
C PRO A 55 12.93 10.83 -3.56
N ASP A 56 13.72 9.76 -3.72
CA ASP A 56 15.09 9.82 -4.21
C ASP A 56 15.59 8.48 -4.79
N GLU A 57 16.74 8.54 -5.46
CA GLU A 57 17.42 7.39 -6.08
C GLU A 57 17.78 6.29 -5.06
N ALA A 58 18.09 6.66 -3.82
CA ALA A 58 18.43 5.69 -2.78
C ALA A 58 17.20 4.85 -2.41
N THR A 59 16.03 5.48 -2.31
CA THR A 59 14.75 4.81 -2.06
C THR A 59 14.32 3.98 -3.26
N GLU A 60 14.54 4.46 -4.49
CA GLU A 60 14.29 3.69 -5.71
C GLU A 60 15.10 2.39 -5.72
N LYS A 61 16.39 2.48 -5.43
CA LYS A 61 17.28 1.31 -5.34
C LYS A 61 16.82 0.33 -4.26
N ALA A 62 16.38 0.83 -3.11
CA ALA A 62 15.84 -0.01 -2.04
C ALA A 62 14.53 -0.70 -2.48
N ALA A 63 13.65 0.00 -3.19
CA ALA A 63 12.41 -0.57 -3.72
C ALA A 63 12.69 -1.69 -4.75
N ILE A 64 13.65 -1.48 -5.66
CA ILE A 64 14.09 -2.52 -6.62
C ILE A 64 14.60 -3.76 -5.86
N GLN A 65 15.45 -3.57 -4.85
CA GLN A 65 15.98 -4.67 -4.05
C GLN A 65 14.89 -5.41 -3.28
N LEU A 66 13.95 -4.68 -2.68
CA LEU A 66 12.79 -5.23 -2.00
C LEU A 66 11.97 -6.11 -2.95
N LYS A 67 11.67 -5.61 -4.14
CA LYS A 67 10.92 -6.37 -5.15
C LYS A 67 11.65 -7.64 -5.57
N GLN A 68 12.96 -7.54 -5.80
CA GLN A 68 13.79 -8.70 -6.14
C GLN A 68 13.79 -9.77 -5.03
N CYS A 69 13.67 -9.40 -3.76
CA CYS A 69 13.54 -10.37 -2.67
C CYS A 69 12.22 -11.14 -2.74
N TYR A 70 11.11 -10.48 -3.07
CA TYR A 70 9.80 -11.11 -3.24
C TYR A 70 9.74 -11.99 -4.49
N LEU A 71 10.38 -11.59 -5.60
CA LEU A 71 10.48 -12.42 -6.81
C LEU A 71 11.27 -13.73 -6.61
N LYS A 72 12.03 -13.86 -5.52
CA LYS A 72 12.73 -15.10 -5.14
C LYS A 72 11.87 -16.04 -4.29
N GLN A 73 10.70 -15.59 -3.82
CA GLN A 73 9.79 -16.41 -3.02
C GLN A 73 8.96 -17.34 -3.90
N SER A 74 8.45 -18.43 -3.34
CA SER A 74 7.49 -19.29 -4.03
C SER A 74 6.11 -18.64 -4.08
N ASN A 75 5.27 -19.04 -5.05
CA ASN A 75 3.88 -18.59 -5.13
C ASN A 75 3.09 -18.91 -3.85
N GLU A 76 3.38 -20.03 -3.20
CA GLU A 76 2.79 -20.40 -1.90
C GLU A 76 3.16 -19.38 -0.82
N THR A 77 4.44 -19.04 -0.69
CA THR A 77 4.91 -18.04 0.28
C THR A 77 4.32 -16.65 0.02
N LEU A 78 4.25 -16.23 -1.25
CA LEU A 78 3.62 -14.95 -1.63
C LEU A 78 2.12 -14.93 -1.25
N ASN A 79 1.41 -16.04 -1.48
CA ASN A 79 0.01 -16.17 -1.12
C ASN A 79 -0.21 -16.19 0.39
N ASP A 80 0.66 -16.85 1.16
CA ASP A 80 0.56 -16.86 2.61
C ASP A 80 0.91 -15.50 3.22
N PHE A 81 1.86 -14.77 2.63
CA PHE A 81 2.11 -13.38 3.02
C PHE A 81 0.89 -12.50 2.77
N ARG A 82 0.22 -12.65 1.61
CA ARG A 82 -1.04 -11.94 1.31
C ARG A 82 -2.08 -12.18 2.40
N LYS A 83 -2.30 -13.45 2.78
CA LYS A 83 -3.25 -13.81 3.85
C LYS A 83 -2.84 -13.21 5.20
N MET A 84 -1.54 -13.25 5.53
CA MET A 84 -1.02 -12.66 6.77
C MET A 84 -1.28 -11.15 6.81
N MET A 85 -1.02 -10.42 5.72
CA MET A 85 -1.29 -8.99 5.64
C MET A 85 -2.78 -8.68 5.80
N VAL A 86 -3.65 -9.40 5.09
CA VAL A 86 -5.10 -9.15 5.19
C VAL A 86 -5.67 -9.55 6.55
N ILE A 87 -5.42 -10.77 7.01
CA ILE A 87 -6.10 -11.35 8.19
C ILE A 87 -5.44 -10.89 9.50
N SER A 88 -4.11 -10.85 9.54
CA SER A 88 -3.36 -10.63 10.78
C SER A 88 -2.94 -9.18 10.98
N VAL A 89 -2.79 -8.40 9.91
CA VAL A 89 -2.36 -7.00 9.98
C VAL A 89 -3.52 -6.05 9.73
N PHE A 90 -4.19 -6.12 8.57
CA PHE A 90 -5.23 -5.16 8.23
C PHE A 90 -6.53 -5.40 9.01
N LEU A 91 -6.98 -6.64 9.18
CA LEU A 91 -8.26 -6.91 9.85
C LEU A 91 -8.16 -6.98 11.40
N ILE A 92 -6.97 -6.87 11.99
CA ILE A 92 -6.82 -6.95 13.46
C ILE A 92 -7.34 -5.68 14.12
N ALA A 93 -7.96 -5.81 15.30
CA ALA A 93 -8.59 -4.71 16.04
C ALA A 93 -7.70 -3.48 16.32
N TYR A 94 -6.37 -3.64 16.25
CA TYR A 94 -5.41 -2.54 16.44
C TYR A 94 -5.19 -1.69 15.18
N CYS A 95 -5.24 -2.30 14.00
CA CYS A 95 -5.16 -1.58 12.73
C CYS A 95 -6.55 -1.19 12.24
N ALA A 96 -7.60 -1.95 12.61
CA ALA A 96 -9.01 -1.72 12.32
C ALA A 96 -9.50 -0.26 12.34
N PRO A 97 -9.05 0.62 13.27
CA PRO A 97 -9.52 2.00 13.31
C PRO A 97 -8.81 2.98 12.36
N PHE A 98 -7.77 2.54 11.63
CA PHE A 98 -7.00 3.36 10.67
C PHE A 98 -7.43 3.10 9.22
#